data_AF-B7U510-F1
#
_entry.id   AF-B7U510-F1
#
_cell.length_a   1.000
_cell.length_b   1.000
_cell.length_c   1.000
_cell.angle_alpha   90.00
_cell.angle_beta   90.00
_cell.angle_gamma   90.00
#
_symmetry.space_group_name_H-M   'P 1'
#
loop_
_entity.id
_entity.type
_entity.pdbx_description
1 polymer ?
#
loop_
_entity_poly.entity_id
_entity_poly.type
_entity_poly.pdbx_seq_one_letter_code
_entity_poly.pdbx_strand_id
1 'polypeptide(L)'
;SWHKYIDDIFQEYKLTQPPYTAEELSLSSVEVVSVAVESRGQKNQLITGWSTRDFEASRGLDFNADKPVIVRLTHLNHHPFVYSIKVVNSGSVSKEVTVRIFMAPELNERGVEMNFMEQRLFWAEMDRFTHDLKPGPNHILRSSTSSSITNSNDFTFRDLEKQPNPGEPDAPENTLFNFCGCG
;
A
#
# COMPACT_ATOMS: atom_id res chain seq x y z
N SER A 1 11.05 -5.92 -21.07
CA SER A 1 9.70 -6.39 -21.45
C SER A 1 8.90 -5.20 -21.96
N TRP A 2 7.71 -5.43 -22.55
CA TRP A 2 6.87 -4.38 -23.16
C TRP A 2 6.56 -3.20 -22.22
N HIS A 3 6.14 -3.46 -20.98
CA HIS A 3 5.81 -2.39 -20.02
C HIS A 3 7.02 -1.51 -19.67
N LYS A 4 8.22 -2.09 -19.57
CA LYS A 4 9.44 -1.31 -19.36
C LYS A 4 9.72 -0.36 -20.53
N TYR A 5 9.57 -0.85 -21.77
CA TYR A 5 9.73 -0.01 -22.95
C TYR A 5 8.75 1.17 -22.96
N ILE A 6 7.48 0.93 -22.60
CA ILE A 6 6.48 1.99 -22.49
C ILE A 6 6.83 2.98 -21.36
N ASP A 7 7.26 2.49 -20.18
CA ASP A 7 7.73 3.35 -19.10
C ASP A 7 8.93 4.20 -19.53
N ASP A 8 9.91 3.63 -20.25
CA ASP A 8 11.09 4.35 -20.73
C ASP A 8 10.68 5.59 -21.58
N ILE A 9 9.62 5.50 -22.41
CA ILE A 9 9.05 6.65 -23.15
C ILE A 9 8.53 7.74 -22.20
N PHE A 10 7.80 7.36 -21.15
CA PHE A 10 7.34 8.32 -20.15
C PHE A 10 8.50 8.92 -19.36
N GLN A 11 9.55 8.15 -19.07
CA GLN A 11 10.75 8.64 -18.40
C GLN A 11 11.49 9.66 -19.26
N GLU A 12 11.64 9.42 -20.56
CA GLU A 12 12.21 10.38 -21.51
C GLU A 12 11.43 11.70 -21.50
N TYR A 13 10.10 11.63 -21.54
CA TYR A 13 9.27 12.84 -21.40
C TYR A 13 9.50 13.54 -20.06
N LYS A 14 9.54 12.80 -18.94
CA LYS A 14 9.76 13.39 -17.60
C LYS A 14 11.11 14.07 -17.48
N LEU A 15 12.14 13.61 -18.18
CA LEU A 15 13.46 14.26 -18.23
C LEU A 15 13.46 15.62 -18.96
N THR A 16 12.43 15.91 -19.78
CA THR A 16 12.29 17.22 -20.43
C THR A 16 11.68 18.28 -19.50
N GLN A 17 11.10 17.86 -18.38
CA GLN A 17 10.45 18.76 -17.42
C GLN A 17 11.51 19.36 -16.48
N PRO A 18 11.35 20.63 -16.05
CA PRO A 18 12.24 21.21 -15.07
C PRO A 18 12.18 20.41 -13.75
N PRO A 19 13.32 20.22 -13.06
CA PRO A 19 13.32 19.59 -11.75
C PRO A 19 12.55 20.45 -10.74
N TYR A 20 11.95 19.81 -9.75
CA TYR A 20 11.25 20.53 -8.68
C TYR A 20 12.20 21.47 -7.93
N THR A 21 11.70 22.64 -7.57
CA THR A 21 12.44 23.58 -6.72
C THR A 21 12.32 23.17 -5.25
N ALA A 22 13.21 23.71 -4.41
CA ALA A 22 13.14 23.47 -2.97
C ALA A 22 11.80 23.94 -2.39
N GLU A 23 11.27 25.05 -2.91
CA GLU A 23 9.97 25.62 -2.51
C GLU A 23 8.82 24.67 -2.84
N GLU A 24 8.83 24.04 -4.02
CA GLU A 24 7.80 23.08 -4.44
C GLU A 24 7.81 21.78 -3.61
N LEU A 25 8.98 21.38 -3.11
CA LEU A 25 9.14 20.20 -2.25
C LEU A 25 8.94 20.51 -0.76
N SER A 26 9.13 21.76 -0.35
CA SER A 26 9.08 22.15 1.05
C SER A 26 7.66 22.32 1.55
N LEU A 27 7.40 21.86 2.78
CA LEU A 27 6.22 22.24 3.55
C LEU A 27 6.67 23.13 4.70
N SER A 28 6.42 24.43 4.59
CA SER A 28 6.85 25.40 5.60
C SER A 28 6.32 25.03 6.99
N SER A 29 7.13 25.27 8.01
CA SER A 29 6.85 24.96 9.43
C SER A 29 6.63 23.50 9.79
N VAL A 30 6.81 22.54 8.87
CA VAL A 30 6.66 21.11 9.16
C VAL A 30 7.99 20.40 8.95
N GLU A 31 8.44 19.66 9.96
CA GLU A 31 9.69 18.93 9.95
C GLU A 31 9.45 17.48 10.36
N VAL A 32 9.90 16.52 9.55
CA VAL A 32 9.93 15.10 9.93
C VAL A 32 11.18 14.84 10.75
N VAL A 33 11.00 14.55 12.04
CA VAL A 33 12.09 14.34 13.00
C VAL A 33 12.64 12.92 12.92
N SER A 34 11.77 11.93 12.75
CA SER A 34 12.19 10.53 12.66
C SER A 34 11.13 9.66 12.04
N VAL A 35 11.55 8.62 11.33
CA VAL A 35 10.71 7.54 10.84
C VAL A 35 11.28 6.23 11.33
N ALA A 36 10.43 5.36 11.85
CA ALA A 36 10.77 3.99 12.19
C ALA A 36 9.64 3.04 11.76
N VAL A 37 10.00 1.80 11.51
CA VAL A 37 9.03 0.71 11.29
C VAL A 37 9.19 -0.32 12.39
N GLU A 38 8.08 -0.81 12.93
CA GLU A 38 8.10 -1.86 13.95
C GLU A 38 7.30 -3.07 13.48
N SER A 39 7.92 -4.25 13.47
CA SER A 39 7.26 -5.54 13.18
C SER A 39 7.76 -6.59 14.16
N ARG A 40 6.85 -7.29 14.85
CA ARG A 40 7.18 -8.37 15.81
C ARG A 40 8.28 -8.00 16.84
N GLY A 41 8.27 -6.75 17.32
CA GLY A 41 9.27 -6.24 18.27
C GLY A 41 10.63 -5.91 17.67
N GLN A 42 10.82 -6.06 16.36
CA GLN A 42 12.01 -5.64 15.62
C GLN A 42 11.79 -4.26 15.01
N LYS A 43 12.78 -3.38 15.16
CA LYS A 43 12.80 -2.04 14.56
C LYS A 43 13.48 -2.08 13.20
N ASN A 44 12.90 -1.38 12.24
CA ASN A 44 13.38 -1.19 10.87
C ASN A 44 13.67 -2.52 10.13
N GLN A 45 12.85 -3.55 10.41
CA GLN A 45 12.90 -4.84 9.75
C GLN A 45 11.49 -5.23 9.30
N LEU A 46 11.34 -5.45 8.00
CA LEU A 46 10.13 -6.00 7.39
C LEU A 46 10.35 -7.49 7.17
N ILE A 47 9.49 -8.30 7.77
CA ILE A 47 9.62 -9.76 7.72
C ILE A 47 8.65 -10.29 6.68
N THR A 48 9.20 -10.88 5.62
CA THR A 48 8.45 -11.54 4.55
C THR A 48 8.55 -13.06 4.66
N GLY A 49 7.62 -13.77 4.03
CA GLY A 49 7.60 -15.22 3.99
C GLY A 49 6.53 -15.75 3.08
N TRP A 50 6.38 -17.07 3.03
CA TRP A 50 5.36 -17.73 2.22
C TRP A 50 4.13 -18.03 3.08
N SER A 51 2.96 -17.82 2.51
CA SER A 51 1.67 -18.21 3.09
C SER A 51 0.89 -19.06 2.08
N THR A 52 -0.06 -19.84 2.57
CA THR A 52 -0.93 -20.65 1.72
C THR A 52 -2.37 -20.17 1.80
N ARG A 53 -3.04 -20.10 0.66
CA ARG A 53 -4.47 -19.80 0.55
C ARG A 53 -5.16 -20.93 -0.21
N ASP A 54 -6.28 -21.41 0.32
CA ASP A 54 -7.12 -22.40 -0.33
C ASP A 54 -8.28 -21.68 -1.04
N PHE A 55 -8.52 -21.99 -2.31
CA PHE A 55 -9.66 -21.46 -3.07
C PHE A 55 -10.50 -22.60 -3.66
N GLU A 56 -11.82 -22.42 -3.68
CA GLU A 56 -12.74 -23.39 -4.27
C GLU A 56 -12.93 -23.11 -5.76
N ALA A 57 -12.48 -24.04 -6.61
CA ALA A 57 -12.49 -23.92 -8.06
C ALA A 57 -13.75 -24.49 -8.72
N SER A 58 -14.67 -25.09 -7.94
CA SER A 58 -15.84 -25.83 -8.42
C SER A 58 -16.76 -25.04 -9.38
N ARG A 59 -16.71 -23.71 -9.38
CA ARG A 59 -17.53 -22.83 -10.24
C ARG A 59 -16.88 -22.43 -11.56
N GLY A 60 -15.55 -22.49 -11.66
CA GLY A 60 -14.82 -22.03 -12.83
C GLY A 60 -14.56 -23.12 -13.88
N LEU A 61 -14.76 -24.38 -13.49
CA LEU A 61 -14.43 -25.56 -14.28
C LEU A 61 -15.50 -26.62 -14.01
N ASP A 62 -16.02 -27.23 -15.06
CA ASP A 62 -16.96 -28.34 -14.94
C ASP A 62 -16.18 -29.61 -14.58
N PHE A 63 -16.26 -30.02 -13.31
CA PHE A 63 -15.56 -31.18 -12.79
C PHE A 63 -16.41 -32.46 -12.77
N ASN A 64 -17.69 -32.43 -13.19
CA ASN A 64 -18.61 -33.58 -13.14
C ASN A 64 -18.55 -34.37 -11.81
N ALA A 65 -18.33 -33.67 -10.69
CA ALA A 65 -18.13 -34.27 -9.38
C ALA A 65 -18.99 -33.59 -8.32
N ASP A 66 -19.72 -34.38 -7.52
CA ASP A 66 -20.54 -33.92 -6.38
C ASP A 66 -19.70 -33.39 -5.19
N LYS A 67 -18.39 -33.19 -5.37
CA LYS A 67 -17.44 -32.83 -4.31
C LYS A 67 -16.74 -31.51 -4.64
N PRO A 68 -16.52 -30.64 -3.63
CA PRO A 68 -15.83 -29.38 -3.85
C PRO A 68 -14.39 -29.62 -4.29
N VAL A 69 -13.94 -28.89 -5.31
CA VAL A 69 -12.55 -28.89 -5.76
C VAL A 69 -11.83 -27.72 -5.12
N ILE A 70 -10.89 -28.03 -4.23
CA ILE A 70 -10.06 -27.04 -3.53
C ILE A 70 -8.66 -27.01 -4.13
N VAL A 71 -8.17 -25.82 -4.47
CA VAL A 71 -6.82 -25.59 -4.93
C VAL A 71 -6.07 -24.77 -3.89
N ARG A 72 -4.88 -25.23 -3.52
CA ARG A 72 -3.99 -24.54 -2.59
C ARG A 72 -2.93 -23.74 -3.36
N LEU A 73 -2.91 -22.44 -3.16
CA LEU A 73 -1.89 -21.54 -3.69
C LEU A 73 -0.90 -21.18 -2.59
N THR A 74 0.38 -21.13 -2.95
CA THR A 74 1.42 -20.55 -2.10
C THR A 74 1.78 -19.18 -2.65
N HIS A 75 1.73 -18.15 -1.81
CA HIS A 75 1.99 -16.78 -2.21
C HIS A 75 2.93 -16.08 -1.22
N LEU A 76 3.65 -15.07 -1.71
CA LEU A 76 4.45 -14.20 -0.85
C LEU A 76 3.52 -13.43 0.11
N ASN A 77 3.97 -13.20 1.33
CA ASN A 77 3.26 -12.46 2.35
C ASN A 77 4.26 -11.78 3.29
N HIS A 78 3.78 -10.93 4.18
CA HIS A 78 4.58 -10.28 5.21
C HIS A 78 3.86 -10.27 6.56
N HIS A 79 4.63 -10.08 7.63
CA HIS A 79 4.03 -9.81 8.94
C HIS A 79 3.50 -8.38 9.01
N PRO A 80 2.40 -8.13 9.76
CA PRO A 80 1.95 -6.78 10.03
C PRO A 80 3.06 -5.94 10.65
N PHE A 81 3.08 -4.66 10.29
CA PHE A 81 4.03 -3.70 10.84
C PHE A 81 3.36 -2.34 11.00
N VAL A 82 3.99 -1.46 11.79
CA VAL A 82 3.50 -0.11 12.07
C VAL A 82 4.59 0.91 11.76
N TYR A 83 4.26 1.93 10.96
CA TYR A 83 5.08 3.11 10.80
C TYR A 83 4.93 4.01 12.04
N SER A 84 6.05 4.48 12.56
CA SER A 84 6.14 5.42 13.68
C SER A 84 6.86 6.67 13.18
N ILE A 85 6.10 7.72 12.90
CA ILE A 85 6.58 8.95 12.27
C ILE A 85 6.44 10.08 13.28
N LYS A 86 7.57 10.69 13.67
CA LYS A 86 7.57 11.88 14.53
C LYS A 86 7.74 13.11 13.66
N VAL A 87 6.83 14.06 13.81
CA VAL A 87 6.76 15.28 13.01
C VAL A 87 6.59 16.46 13.94
N VAL A 88 7.24 17.59 13.67
CA VAL A 88 7.02 18.84 14.40
C VAL A 88 6.38 19.84 13.46
N ASN A 89 5.25 20.43 13.89
CA ASN A 89 4.69 21.61 13.25
C ASN A 89 5.06 22.84 14.09
N SER A 90 6.04 23.62 13.66
CA SER A 90 6.47 24.86 14.34
C SER A 90 5.53 26.05 14.08
N GLY A 91 4.47 25.87 13.29
CA GLY A 91 3.44 26.88 13.07
C GLY A 91 2.50 27.01 14.26
N SER A 92 1.77 28.13 14.32
CA SER A 92 0.78 28.42 15.38
C SER A 92 -0.59 27.77 15.13
N VAL A 93 -0.82 27.20 13.95
CA VAL A 93 -2.11 26.61 13.53
C VAL A 93 -1.93 25.15 13.11
N SER A 94 -3.00 24.37 13.28
CA SER A 94 -3.05 23.01 12.76
C SER A 94 -2.97 23.00 11.23
N LYS A 95 -2.34 21.97 10.66
CA LYS A 95 -2.22 21.79 9.21
C LYS A 95 -2.64 20.37 8.82
N GLU A 96 -3.57 20.27 7.89
CA GLU A 96 -3.84 19.00 7.20
C GLU A 96 -2.71 18.74 6.20
N VAL A 97 -2.11 17.55 6.27
CA VAL A 97 -1.01 17.14 5.39
C VAL A 97 -1.32 15.81 4.72
N THR A 98 -0.74 15.59 3.55
CA THR A 98 -0.70 14.26 2.93
C THR A 98 0.64 13.60 3.23
N VAL A 99 0.61 12.47 3.92
CA VAL A 99 1.77 11.61 4.13
C VAL A 99 1.89 10.66 2.94
N ARG A 100 3.06 10.66 2.29
CA ARG A 100 3.40 9.75 1.17
C ARG A 100 4.59 8.90 1.58
N ILE A 101 4.42 7.59 1.59
CA ILE A 101 5.48 6.64 1.97
C ILE A 101 5.87 5.85 0.72
N PHE A 102 7.17 5.78 0.46
CA PHE A 102 7.73 5.02 -0.63
C PHE A 102 8.87 4.14 -0.13
N MET A 103 9.20 3.10 -0.90
CA MET A 103 10.33 2.22 -0.66
C MET A 103 11.12 2.02 -1.95
N ALA A 104 12.44 2.04 -1.85
CA ALA A 104 13.34 1.75 -2.97
C ALA A 104 14.55 0.95 -2.47
N PRO A 105 15.17 0.13 -3.31
CA PRO A 105 16.44 -0.51 -3.01
C PRO A 105 17.56 0.54 -2.88
N GLU A 106 18.46 0.35 -1.92
CA GLU A 106 19.66 1.19 -1.73
C GLU A 106 20.78 0.78 -2.70
N LEU A 107 20.94 -0.52 -2.90
CA LEU A 107 22.01 -1.12 -3.70
C LEU A 107 21.48 -1.68 -5.01
N ASN A 108 22.28 -1.58 -6.07
CA ASN A 108 22.03 -2.26 -7.34
C ASN A 108 22.43 -3.75 -7.27
N GLU A 109 22.22 -4.48 -8.38
CA GLU A 109 22.55 -5.90 -8.51
C GLU A 109 24.03 -6.25 -8.26
N ARG A 110 24.93 -5.26 -8.36
CA ARG A 110 26.37 -5.42 -8.09
C ARG A 110 26.74 -5.06 -6.65
N GLY A 111 25.77 -4.70 -5.81
CA GLY A 111 25.99 -4.25 -4.44
C GLY A 111 26.52 -2.83 -4.31
N VAL A 112 26.37 -1.99 -5.35
CA VAL A 112 26.81 -0.59 -5.32
C VAL A 112 25.63 0.32 -5.04
N GLU A 113 25.83 1.33 -4.20
CA GLU A 113 24.84 2.36 -3.89
C GLU A 113 24.38 3.09 -5.16
N MET A 114 23.07 3.16 -5.35
CA MET A 114 22.48 3.84 -6.51
C MET A 114 22.41 5.34 -6.26
N ASN A 115 22.72 6.13 -7.29
CA ASN A 115 22.41 7.55 -7.23
C ASN A 115 20.89 7.79 -7.36
N PHE A 116 20.43 8.98 -6.98
CA PHE A 116 19.00 9.30 -7.00
C PHE A 116 18.34 9.13 -8.39
N MET A 117 19.05 9.45 -9.48
CA MET A 117 18.50 9.35 -10.84
C MET A 117 18.30 7.91 -11.31
N GLU A 118 19.12 6.98 -10.82
CA GLU A 118 18.93 5.54 -11.01
C GLU A 118 17.83 5.03 -10.07
N GLN A 119 17.93 5.41 -8.79
CA GLN A 119 17.05 4.91 -7.74
C GLN A 119 15.59 5.30 -7.99
N ARG A 120 15.31 6.50 -8.52
CA ARG A 120 13.94 7.04 -8.76
C ARG A 120 13.02 6.08 -9.54
N LEU A 121 13.58 5.20 -10.37
CA LEU A 121 12.82 4.25 -11.18
C LEU A 121 12.32 3.04 -10.36
N PHE A 122 12.82 2.86 -9.14
CA PHE A 122 12.53 1.72 -8.27
C PHE A 122 11.68 2.10 -7.05
N TRP A 123 11.23 3.36 -6.95
CA TRP A 123 10.38 3.80 -5.84
C TRP A 123 8.99 3.20 -5.99
N ALA A 124 8.64 2.27 -5.10
CA ALA A 124 7.29 1.75 -4.96
C ALA A 124 6.54 2.56 -3.90
N GLU A 125 5.33 3.02 -4.23
CA GLU A 125 4.42 3.62 -3.26
C GLU A 125 4.00 2.54 -2.25
N MET A 126 4.09 2.85 -0.95
CA MET A 126 3.76 1.94 0.14
C MET A 126 2.47 2.34 0.86
N ASP A 127 2.17 3.64 0.92
CA ASP A 127 0.94 4.19 1.51
C ASP A 127 0.79 5.68 1.18
N ARG A 128 -0.46 6.16 1.17
CA ARG A 128 -0.82 7.56 1.03
C ARG A 128 -2.08 7.90 1.83
N PHE A 129 -1.95 8.82 2.78
CA PHE A 129 -3.08 9.21 3.64
C PHE A 129 -2.98 10.65 4.11
N THR A 130 -4.12 11.24 4.51
CA THR A 130 -4.17 12.57 5.12
C THR A 130 -4.06 12.48 6.65
N HIS A 131 -3.48 13.51 7.27
CA HIS A 131 -3.38 13.61 8.72
C HIS A 131 -3.36 15.07 9.17
N ASP A 132 -3.99 15.37 10.31
CA ASP A 132 -3.98 16.71 10.90
C ASP A 132 -2.83 16.86 11.90
N LEU A 133 -1.86 17.72 11.57
CA LEU A 133 -0.76 18.07 12.46
C LEU A 133 -1.13 19.24 13.36
N LYS A 134 -1.15 19.02 14.67
CA LYS A 134 -1.33 20.07 15.68
C LYS A 134 -0.05 20.90 15.83
N PRO A 135 -0.12 22.17 16.27
CA PRO A 135 1.08 22.92 16.67
C PRO A 135 1.95 22.15 17.67
N GLY A 136 3.25 22.12 17.45
CA GLY A 136 4.23 21.39 18.25
C GLY A 136 4.51 19.96 17.75
N PRO A 137 5.01 19.07 18.63
CA PRO A 137 5.33 17.69 18.29
C PRO A 137 4.09 16.82 18.06
N ASN A 138 4.12 16.02 17.00
CA ASN A 138 3.11 15.04 16.62
C ASN A 138 3.76 13.66 16.47
N HIS A 139 3.00 12.61 16.78
CA HIS A 139 3.43 11.22 16.61
C HIS A 139 2.35 10.46 15.85
N ILE A 140 2.67 10.12 14.60
CA ILE A 140 1.78 9.39 13.70
C ILE A 140 2.13 7.91 13.79
N LEU A 141 1.12 7.09 14.11
CA LEU A 141 1.20 5.63 14.08
C LEU A 141 0.29 5.11 12.96
N ARG A 142 0.86 4.38 11.99
CA ARG A 142 0.14 3.90 10.81
C ARG A 142 0.37 2.40 10.60
N SER A 143 -0.70 1.61 10.70
CA SER A 143 -0.65 0.16 10.45
C SER A 143 -0.50 -0.16 8.97
N SER A 144 0.28 -1.19 8.63
CA SER A 144 0.40 -1.73 7.27
C SER A 144 -0.95 -2.18 6.70
N THR A 145 -1.87 -2.63 7.55
CA THR A 145 -3.22 -3.09 7.14
C THR A 145 -4.17 -1.97 6.75
N SER A 146 -3.81 -0.72 7.02
CA SER A 146 -4.61 0.45 6.66
C SER A 146 -4.15 1.10 5.36
N SER A 147 -3.17 0.51 4.67
CA SER A 147 -2.56 1.09 3.48
C SER A 147 -3.60 1.39 2.40
N SER A 148 -3.50 2.56 1.78
CA SER A 148 -4.40 2.99 0.70
C SER A 148 -4.16 2.26 -0.63
N ILE A 149 -3.04 1.54 -0.76
CA ILE A 149 -2.66 0.87 -2.00
C ILE A 149 -3.06 -0.61 -2.02
N THR A 150 -3.39 -1.20 -0.87
CA THR A 150 -3.76 -2.62 -0.77
C THR A 150 -5.25 -2.74 -0.55
N ASN A 151 -5.89 -3.69 -1.23
CA ASN A 151 -7.26 -4.06 -0.91
C ASN A 151 -7.32 -4.96 0.34
N SER A 152 -8.18 -4.61 1.30
CA SER A 152 -8.42 -5.40 2.51
C SER A 152 -9.44 -6.52 2.32
N ASN A 153 -10.22 -6.51 1.23
CA ASN A 153 -11.40 -7.34 1.07
C ASN A 153 -11.20 -8.41 -0.02
N ASP A 154 -10.99 -9.66 0.42
CA ASP A 154 -11.02 -10.84 -0.42
C ASP A 154 -12.28 -11.65 -0.11
N PHE A 155 -13.42 -11.27 -0.70
CA PHE A 155 -14.63 -12.09 -0.59
C PHE A 155 -14.53 -13.29 -1.55
N THR A 156 -14.79 -14.49 -1.06
CA THR A 156 -15.00 -15.65 -1.93
C THR A 156 -16.45 -15.69 -2.42
N PHE A 157 -16.73 -16.41 -3.52
CA PHE A 157 -18.11 -16.63 -3.98
C PHE A 157 -19.01 -17.20 -2.88
N ARG A 158 -18.48 -18.04 -1.99
CA ARG A 158 -19.22 -18.61 -0.87
C ARG A 158 -19.53 -17.58 0.22
N ASP A 159 -18.67 -16.57 0.40
CA ASP A 159 -18.93 -15.49 1.34
C ASP A 159 -20.03 -14.57 0.81
N LEU A 160 -20.07 -14.34 -0.52
CA LEU A 160 -21.13 -13.58 -1.18
C LEU A 160 -22.50 -14.28 -1.09
N GLU A 161 -22.56 -15.62 -1.16
CA GLU A 161 -23.82 -16.36 -1.02
C GLU A 161 -24.43 -16.32 0.37
N LYS A 162 -23.61 -16.06 1.39
CA LYS A 162 -24.08 -15.88 2.76
C LYS A 162 -24.54 -14.45 3.03
N GLN A 163 -24.33 -13.52 2.10
CA GLN A 163 -24.83 -12.16 2.24
C GLN A 163 -26.32 -12.11 1.84
N PRO A 164 -27.14 -11.34 2.57
CA PRO A 164 -28.54 -11.19 2.24
C PRO A 164 -28.68 -10.57 0.84
N ASN A 165 -29.62 -11.10 0.06
CA ASN A 165 -29.87 -10.55 -1.26
C ASN A 165 -30.39 -9.11 -1.14
N PRO A 166 -30.02 -8.18 -2.04
CA PRO A 166 -30.46 -6.78 -2.01
C PRO A 166 -31.98 -6.55 -2.06
N GLY A 167 -32.79 -7.61 -2.17
CA GLY A 167 -34.26 -7.57 -2.15
C GLY A 167 -34.90 -8.16 -0.89
N GLU A 168 -34.12 -8.54 0.13
CA GLU A 168 -34.67 -9.04 1.41
C GLU A 168 -35.04 -7.88 2.36
N PRO A 169 -36.18 -7.97 3.07
CA PRO A 169 -36.71 -6.87 3.89
C PRO A 169 -35.84 -6.46 5.10
N ASP A 170 -34.86 -7.30 5.50
CA ASP A 170 -33.88 -7.01 6.57
C ASP A 170 -32.46 -6.71 6.02
N ALA A 171 -32.30 -6.55 4.70
CA ALA A 171 -31.00 -6.25 4.10
C ALA A 171 -30.57 -4.81 4.48
N PRO A 172 -29.42 -4.60 5.16
CA PRO A 172 -28.96 -3.26 5.48
C PRO A 172 -28.70 -2.47 4.19
N GLU A 173 -29.35 -1.31 4.06
CA GLU A 173 -29.42 -0.44 2.85
C GLU A 173 -28.06 -0.07 2.22
N ASN A 174 -26.94 -0.31 2.92
CA ASN A 174 -25.57 0.05 2.51
C ASN A 174 -24.62 -1.14 2.27
N THR A 175 -25.12 -2.34 1.97
CA THR A 175 -24.29 -3.47 1.49
C THR A 175 -24.14 -3.51 -0.04
N LEU A 176 -24.52 -2.42 -0.73
CA LEU A 176 -24.22 -2.21 -2.14
C LEU A 176 -22.71 -2.08 -2.35
N PHE A 177 -22.04 -3.23 -2.51
CA PHE A 177 -20.86 -3.45 -3.32
C PHE A 177 -19.82 -2.32 -3.33
N ASN A 178 -19.13 -2.09 -2.20
CA ASN A 178 -17.74 -1.60 -2.25
C ASN A 178 -16.81 -2.74 -2.68
N PHE A 179 -17.16 -3.42 -3.78
CA PHE A 179 -16.30 -4.36 -4.46
C PHE A 179 -15.45 -3.55 -5.44
N CYS A 180 -14.28 -3.14 -4.99
CA CYS A 180 -13.26 -2.68 -5.91
C CYS A 180 -12.29 -3.84 -6.08
N GLY A 181 -12.29 -4.50 -7.24
CA GLY A 181 -11.24 -5.49 -7.57
C GLY A 181 -9.87 -4.84 -7.82
N CYS A 182 -9.81 -3.50 -7.79
CA CYS A 182 -8.58 -2.73 -7.91
C CYS A 182 -7.96 -2.53 -6.52
N GLY A 183 -6.65 -2.78 -6.43
CA GLY A 183 -5.81 -2.55 -5.26
C GLY A 183 -4.49 -3.28 -5.42
#